data_AF-A0A0A2DMD2-F1
#
_entry.id   AF-A0A0A2DMD2-F1
#
_cell.length_a   1.000
_cell.length_b   1.000
_cell.length_c   1.000
_cell.angle_alpha   90.00
_cell.angle_beta   90.00
_cell.angle_gamma   90.00
#
_symmetry.space_group_name_H-M   'P 1'
#
loop_
_entity.id
_entity.type
_entity.pdbx_description
1 polymer ?
#
loop_
_entity_poly.entity_id
_entity_poly.type
_entity_poly.pdbx_seq_one_letter_code
_entity_poly.pdbx_strand_id
1 'polypeptide(L)'
;MTVQVLTDSASCLPVELAAAAGVTVVPIHAGGEGEERTTAGLSAMELTAHYARLLERSGDDGVVALHIAKGLSATWSNGTTAAGVVGDTVETADAVRVIDSESAGMAIGYAALAAAECANKGGSLDEVESTAREALTSSRLWLYVHRIDSLRKGGRLSTARSLFTSALAFKPVFAISGGKLTLAARSRTQNKAMDRMLNLVVDQVKQASVEVASDEDPAQVTAPVMRVAVHYADDPEAAASLLARIQVAVQELGDGDIGTEDGASASSTPTPRRPKNAHDGGEAGVAEEDTAKSAVREIVNEVAKSATTFLERVVASRAVQKIAAVVEAESAEPEAAYGATHVVPKVELHLIPMGEAVQVHTGAGAVAVSTVQLAPE
;
A
#
# COMPACT_ATOMS: atom_id res chain seq x y z
N MET A 1 16.18 -23.44 -9.93
CA MET A 1 16.45 -22.35 -8.96
C MET A 1 15.12 -21.65 -8.76
N THR A 2 14.99 -20.32 -8.73
CA THR A 2 13.68 -19.64 -8.73
C THR A 2 13.73 -18.32 -9.50
N VAL A 3 12.58 -17.95 -10.08
CA VAL A 3 12.34 -16.66 -10.73
C VAL A 3 12.76 -15.51 -9.81
N GLN A 4 13.50 -14.52 -10.32
CA GLN A 4 13.85 -13.33 -9.55
C GLN A 4 12.81 -12.24 -9.72
N VAL A 5 12.57 -11.47 -8.65
CA VAL A 5 11.69 -10.29 -8.70
C VAL A 5 12.51 -9.01 -8.53
N LEU A 6 12.29 -8.06 -9.43
CA LEU A 6 12.92 -6.74 -9.41
C LEU A 6 11.84 -5.66 -9.36
N THR A 7 12.09 -4.60 -8.60
CA THR A 7 11.38 -3.33 -8.72
C THR A 7 12.34 -2.15 -8.62
N ASP A 8 11.83 -0.94 -8.73
CA ASP A 8 12.60 0.30 -8.54
C ASP A 8 12.20 1.02 -7.24
N SER A 9 13.00 1.99 -6.79
CA SER A 9 12.78 2.66 -5.50
C SER A 9 11.52 3.52 -5.42
N ALA A 10 10.81 3.77 -6.54
CA ALA A 10 9.49 4.39 -6.47
C ALA A 10 8.38 3.44 -6.03
N SER A 11 8.68 2.15 -5.82
CA SER A 11 7.82 1.20 -5.08
C SER A 11 7.70 1.52 -3.58
N CYS A 12 8.58 2.37 -3.03
CA CYS A 12 8.69 2.63 -1.58
C CYS A 12 8.84 1.37 -0.71
N LEU A 13 9.22 0.22 -1.28
CA LEU A 13 9.38 -1.03 -0.54
C LEU A 13 10.56 -0.89 0.45
N PRO A 14 10.35 -1.08 1.77
CA PRO A 14 11.44 -1.04 2.75
C PRO A 14 12.52 -2.06 2.41
N VAL A 15 13.79 -1.66 2.58
CA VAL A 15 14.96 -2.45 2.16
C VAL A 15 15.01 -3.78 2.91
N GLU A 16 14.57 -3.78 4.17
CA GLU A 16 14.51 -4.94 5.05
C GLU A 16 13.46 -5.96 4.56
N LEU A 17 12.28 -5.49 4.14
CA LEU A 17 11.22 -6.33 3.57
C LEU A 17 11.61 -6.86 2.19
N ALA A 18 12.24 -6.01 1.37
CA ALA A 18 12.76 -6.42 0.06
C ALA A 18 13.81 -7.54 0.21
N ALA A 19 14.78 -7.35 1.09
CA ALA A 19 15.82 -8.34 1.37
C ALA A 19 15.26 -9.65 1.93
N ALA A 20 14.30 -9.57 2.87
CA ALA A 20 13.65 -10.75 3.44
C ALA A 20 12.83 -11.56 2.42
N ALA A 21 12.21 -10.90 1.45
CA ALA A 21 11.44 -11.55 0.38
C ALA A 21 12.28 -12.00 -0.83
N GLY A 22 13.53 -11.54 -0.95
CA GLY A 22 14.37 -11.76 -2.13
C GLY A 22 14.10 -10.78 -3.29
N VAL A 23 13.38 -9.68 -3.06
CA VAL A 23 13.09 -8.65 -4.05
C VAL A 23 14.32 -7.73 -4.23
N THR A 24 14.78 -7.57 -5.48
CA THR A 24 15.82 -6.59 -5.81
C THR A 24 15.17 -5.22 -6.04
N VAL A 25 15.57 -4.20 -5.28
CA VAL A 25 15.11 -2.80 -5.46
C VAL A 25 16.24 -1.96 -6.07
N VAL A 26 16.01 -1.39 -7.26
CA VAL A 26 16.98 -0.55 -7.96
C VAL A 26 16.70 0.95 -7.70
N PRO A 27 17.65 1.74 -7.19
CA PRO A 27 17.40 3.14 -6.84
C PRO A 27 17.25 4.02 -8.08
N ILE A 28 16.06 4.60 -8.29
CA ILE A 28 15.85 5.69 -9.25
C ILE A 28 16.70 6.89 -8.84
N HIS A 29 17.38 7.50 -9.83
CA HIS A 29 18.22 8.67 -9.62
C HIS A 29 17.41 9.86 -9.11
N ALA A 30 17.80 10.38 -7.94
CA ALA A 30 17.36 11.64 -7.38
C ALA A 30 18.59 12.51 -7.09
N GLY A 31 18.46 13.83 -7.20
CA GLY A 31 19.56 14.76 -6.96
C GLY A 31 19.16 16.22 -7.05
N GLY A 32 20.12 17.13 -6.89
CA GLY A 32 19.91 18.57 -6.72
C GLY A 32 19.55 18.96 -5.28
N GLU A 33 19.42 20.26 -5.03
CA GLU A 33 19.13 20.81 -3.70
C GLU A 33 17.90 21.73 -3.71
N GLY A 34 17.23 21.86 -2.57
CA GLY A 34 16.09 22.79 -2.39
C GLY A 34 14.97 22.61 -3.42
N GLU A 35 14.62 23.70 -4.11
CA GLU A 35 13.58 23.68 -5.17
C GLU A 35 14.09 23.25 -6.56
N GLU A 36 15.38 22.95 -6.69
CA GLU A 36 16.02 22.45 -7.92
C GLU A 36 16.23 20.93 -7.91
N ARG A 37 15.63 20.21 -6.94
CA ARG A 37 15.66 18.74 -6.93
C ARG A 37 15.00 18.18 -8.19
N THR A 38 15.65 17.18 -8.78
CA THR A 38 15.22 16.49 -10.00
C THR A 38 15.41 14.99 -9.87
N THR A 39 14.84 14.25 -10.82
CA THR A 39 14.98 12.78 -10.92
C THR A 39 15.23 12.36 -12.35
N ALA A 40 16.01 11.30 -12.56
CA ALA A 40 16.08 10.58 -13.82
C ALA A 40 15.62 9.12 -13.62
N GLY A 41 14.83 8.59 -14.57
CA GLY A 41 14.51 7.16 -14.58
C GLY A 41 15.77 6.32 -14.84
N LEU A 42 15.74 5.04 -14.45
CA LEU A 42 16.83 4.11 -14.71
C LEU A 42 17.07 3.99 -16.23
N SER A 43 18.32 4.00 -16.66
CA SER A 43 18.68 3.82 -18.07
C SER A 43 18.57 2.36 -18.49
N ALA A 44 18.44 2.13 -19.81
CA ALA A 44 18.43 0.77 -20.35
C ALA A 44 19.73 0.01 -20.02
N MET A 45 20.88 0.69 -20.03
CA MET A 45 22.18 0.07 -19.71
C MET A 45 22.26 -0.43 -18.26
N GLU A 46 21.74 0.35 -17.31
CA GLU A 46 21.66 -0.06 -15.89
C GLU A 46 20.73 -1.26 -15.72
N LEU A 47 19.54 -1.21 -16.35
CA LEU A 47 18.57 -2.30 -16.28
C LEU A 47 19.09 -3.57 -16.96
N THR A 48 19.81 -3.48 -18.09
CA THR A 48 20.48 -4.62 -18.74
C THR A 48 21.46 -5.29 -17.78
N ALA A 49 22.29 -4.51 -17.07
CA ALA A 49 23.24 -5.05 -16.10
C ALA A 49 22.54 -5.71 -14.89
N HIS A 50 21.42 -5.14 -14.42
CA HIS A 50 20.62 -5.73 -13.35
C HIS A 50 19.92 -7.03 -13.80
N TYR A 51 19.29 -7.05 -14.97
CA TYR A 51 18.56 -8.20 -15.48
C TYR A 51 19.49 -9.37 -15.79
N ALA A 52 20.62 -9.14 -16.48
CA ALA A 52 21.61 -10.19 -16.76
C ALA A 52 22.13 -10.83 -15.46
N ARG A 53 22.42 -10.01 -14.43
CA ARG A 53 22.85 -10.50 -13.11
C ARG A 53 21.77 -11.29 -12.36
N LEU A 54 20.49 -10.98 -12.58
CA LEU A 54 19.39 -11.73 -11.98
C LEU A 54 19.14 -13.05 -12.72
N LEU A 55 19.26 -13.10 -14.04
CA LEU A 55 19.20 -14.34 -14.81
C LEU A 55 20.32 -15.32 -14.43
N GLU A 56 21.56 -14.83 -14.31
CA GLU A 56 22.70 -15.63 -13.84
C GLU A 56 22.42 -16.23 -12.45
N ARG A 57 21.78 -15.47 -11.55
CA ARG A 57 21.38 -15.93 -10.21
C ARG A 57 20.23 -16.93 -10.22
N SER A 58 19.31 -16.83 -11.19
CA SER A 58 18.22 -17.80 -11.35
C SER A 58 18.60 -19.01 -12.20
N GLY A 59 19.82 -19.09 -12.74
CA GLY A 59 20.17 -20.11 -13.72
C GLY A 59 19.22 -20.09 -14.93
N ASP A 60 18.86 -18.88 -15.37
CA ASP A 60 17.92 -18.60 -16.46
C ASP A 60 16.44 -19.02 -16.24
N ASP A 61 16.04 -19.37 -15.01
CA ASP A 61 14.61 -19.58 -14.65
C ASP A 61 13.73 -18.31 -14.81
N GLY A 62 14.34 -17.12 -14.95
CA GLY A 62 13.70 -15.88 -15.39
C GLY A 62 13.61 -14.75 -14.36
N VAL A 63 13.14 -13.59 -14.82
CA VAL A 63 13.01 -12.35 -14.03
C VAL A 63 11.66 -11.68 -14.29
N VAL A 64 10.95 -11.29 -13.24
CA VAL A 64 9.79 -10.38 -13.31
C VAL A 64 10.18 -9.02 -12.76
N ALA A 65 10.11 -7.98 -13.61
CA ALA A 65 10.50 -6.62 -13.29
C ALA A 65 9.28 -5.68 -13.25
N LEU A 66 8.91 -5.19 -12.06
CA LEU A 66 7.78 -4.27 -11.85
C LEU A 66 8.29 -2.83 -11.74
N HIS A 67 7.98 -2.00 -12.73
CA HIS A 67 8.45 -0.60 -12.76
C HIS A 67 7.35 0.43 -12.57
N ILE A 68 7.71 1.59 -12.02
CA ILE A 68 6.83 2.77 -11.94
C ILE A 68 6.16 3.07 -13.29
N ALA A 69 4.88 3.46 -13.23
CA ALA A 69 4.03 3.74 -14.38
C ALA A 69 4.75 4.43 -15.55
N LYS A 70 4.56 3.91 -16.78
CA LYS A 70 5.11 4.51 -18.03
C LYS A 70 4.71 5.98 -18.25
N GLY A 71 3.62 6.44 -17.64
CA GLY A 71 3.17 7.83 -17.68
C GLY A 71 3.87 8.78 -16.69
N LEU A 72 4.69 8.25 -15.77
CA LEU A 72 5.39 8.99 -14.71
C LEU A 72 6.92 8.96 -14.85
N SER A 73 7.47 7.91 -15.46
CA SER A 73 8.91 7.75 -15.73
C SER A 73 9.18 6.96 -17.02
N ALA A 74 10.36 7.19 -17.63
CA ALA A 74 10.88 6.37 -18.72
C ALA A 74 11.46 5.01 -18.25
N THR A 75 11.48 4.75 -16.94
CA THR A 75 12.02 3.50 -16.35
C THR A 75 11.44 2.25 -17.03
N TRP A 76 10.12 2.18 -17.21
CA TRP A 76 9.48 1.03 -17.84
C TRP A 76 9.96 0.80 -19.29
N SER A 77 9.96 1.83 -20.15
CA SER A 77 10.39 1.70 -21.55
C SER A 77 11.89 1.38 -21.69
N ASN A 78 12.70 1.89 -20.76
CA ASN A 78 14.11 1.55 -20.67
C ASN A 78 14.30 0.08 -20.24
N GLY A 79 13.45 -0.42 -19.33
CA GLY A 79 13.34 -1.82 -18.95
C GLY A 79 12.96 -2.72 -20.12
N THR A 80 11.92 -2.37 -20.88
CA THR A 80 11.53 -3.14 -22.08
C THR A 80 12.66 -3.22 -23.10
N THR A 81 13.41 -2.13 -23.28
CA THR A 81 14.61 -2.10 -24.15
C THR A 81 15.72 -3.01 -23.59
N ALA A 82 15.98 -2.92 -22.28
CA ALA A 82 16.98 -3.73 -21.60
C ALA A 82 16.67 -5.23 -21.63
N ALA A 83 15.39 -5.60 -21.48
CA ALA A 83 14.92 -6.98 -21.56
C ALA A 83 15.15 -7.58 -22.95
N GLY A 84 14.90 -6.82 -24.03
CA GLY A 84 15.22 -7.27 -25.39
C GLY A 84 16.72 -7.53 -25.59
N VAL A 85 17.58 -6.61 -25.13
CA VAL A 85 19.06 -6.76 -25.21
C VAL A 85 19.56 -8.00 -24.45
N VAL A 86 18.95 -8.33 -23.31
CA VAL A 86 19.32 -9.51 -22.52
C VAL A 86 18.72 -10.79 -23.11
N GLY A 87 17.50 -10.74 -23.66
CA GLY A 87 16.84 -11.85 -24.34
C GLY A 87 17.65 -12.39 -25.53
N ASP A 88 18.34 -11.52 -26.28
CA ASP A 88 19.26 -11.90 -27.35
C ASP A 88 20.50 -12.71 -26.87
N THR A 89 20.71 -12.84 -25.56
CA THR A 89 21.90 -13.50 -24.95
C THR A 89 21.60 -14.82 -24.24
N VAL A 90 20.34 -15.24 -24.13
CA VAL A 90 19.90 -16.46 -23.43
C VAL A 90 19.01 -17.34 -24.33
N GLU A 91 18.97 -18.64 -24.10
CA GLU A 91 18.12 -19.56 -24.89
C GLU A 91 16.62 -19.42 -24.56
N THR A 92 16.30 -18.98 -23.34
CA THR A 92 14.93 -18.76 -22.87
C THR A 92 14.35 -17.47 -23.47
N ALA A 93 13.45 -17.61 -24.44
CA ALA A 93 12.67 -16.48 -24.95
C ALA A 93 11.85 -15.83 -23.82
N ASP A 94 11.75 -14.50 -23.83
CA ASP A 94 11.02 -13.69 -22.84
C ASP A 94 11.42 -13.96 -21.36
N ALA A 95 12.69 -14.34 -21.12
CA ALA A 95 13.25 -14.59 -19.78
C ALA A 95 13.15 -13.39 -18.83
N VAL A 96 12.94 -12.17 -19.34
CA VAL A 96 12.75 -10.96 -18.52
C VAL A 96 11.40 -10.32 -18.86
N ARG A 97 10.45 -10.40 -17.93
CA ARG A 97 9.08 -9.87 -18.10
C ARG A 97 8.94 -8.53 -17.43
N VAL A 98 8.80 -7.47 -18.23
CA VAL A 98 8.78 -6.07 -17.77
C VAL A 98 7.35 -5.56 -17.64
N ILE A 99 6.85 -5.52 -16.42
CA ILE A 99 5.50 -5.07 -16.09
C ILE A 99 5.49 -3.55 -15.92
N ASP A 100 4.64 -2.88 -16.70
CA ASP A 100 4.19 -1.52 -16.38
C ASP A 100 3.20 -1.64 -15.22
N SER A 101 3.58 -1.15 -14.05
CA SER A 101 2.71 -1.22 -12.87
C SER A 101 1.44 -0.37 -12.99
N GLU A 102 1.41 0.57 -13.93
CA GLU A 102 0.44 1.66 -14.01
C GLU A 102 0.23 2.42 -12.68
N SER A 103 1.18 2.32 -11.74
CA SER A 103 1.08 2.82 -10.38
C SER A 103 2.42 3.39 -9.86
N ALA A 104 2.49 3.63 -8.55
CA ALA A 104 3.66 4.03 -7.77
C ALA A 104 3.51 3.54 -6.32
N GLY A 105 4.52 3.74 -5.49
CA GLY A 105 4.50 3.39 -4.07
C GLY A 105 4.24 1.90 -3.82
N MET A 106 3.72 1.60 -2.63
CA MET A 106 3.56 0.23 -2.15
C MET A 106 2.50 -0.57 -2.91
N ALA A 107 1.74 0.04 -3.83
CA ALA A 107 0.97 -0.73 -4.81
C ALA A 107 1.90 -1.60 -5.67
N ILE A 108 3.06 -1.07 -6.08
CA ILE A 108 4.13 -1.84 -6.72
C ILE A 108 4.85 -2.72 -5.69
N GLY A 109 5.16 -2.17 -4.51
CA GLY A 109 5.88 -2.88 -3.45
C GLY A 109 5.19 -4.18 -3.01
N TYR A 110 3.87 -4.14 -2.76
CA TYR A 110 3.10 -5.33 -2.42
C TYR A 110 2.97 -6.31 -3.58
N ALA A 111 2.82 -5.84 -4.82
CA ALA A 111 2.79 -6.72 -6.00
C ALA A 111 4.15 -7.44 -6.19
N ALA A 112 5.27 -6.76 -5.93
CA ALA A 112 6.59 -7.36 -5.93
C ALA A 112 6.77 -8.37 -4.79
N LEU A 113 6.22 -8.11 -3.60
CA LEU A 113 6.21 -9.08 -2.49
C LEU A 113 5.39 -10.33 -2.82
N ALA A 114 4.18 -10.18 -3.39
CA ALA A 114 3.34 -11.30 -3.79
C ALA A 114 3.98 -12.15 -4.90
N ALA A 115 4.58 -11.49 -5.91
CA ALA A 115 5.36 -12.16 -6.94
C ALA A 115 6.56 -12.93 -6.36
N ALA A 116 7.31 -12.34 -5.43
CA ALA A 116 8.44 -12.99 -4.79
C ALA A 116 8.00 -14.17 -3.92
N GLU A 117 6.85 -14.07 -3.25
CA GLU A 117 6.26 -15.18 -2.52
C GLU A 117 5.89 -16.35 -3.44
N CYS A 118 5.26 -16.08 -4.59
CA CYS A 118 4.99 -17.07 -5.63
C CYS A 118 6.29 -17.75 -6.12
N ALA A 119 7.32 -16.95 -6.44
CA ALA A 119 8.62 -17.47 -6.88
C ALA A 119 9.31 -18.32 -5.82
N ASN A 120 9.26 -17.91 -4.54
CA ASN A 120 9.82 -18.66 -3.41
C ASN A 120 9.07 -19.97 -3.13
N LYS A 121 7.78 -20.07 -3.52
CA LYS A 121 7.00 -21.32 -3.52
C LYS A 121 7.30 -22.22 -4.73
N GLY A 122 8.21 -21.81 -5.62
CA GLY A 122 8.59 -22.55 -6.83
C GLY A 122 7.72 -22.27 -8.06
N GLY A 123 6.94 -21.18 -8.04
CA GLY A 123 6.11 -20.75 -9.17
C GLY A 123 6.93 -20.46 -10.43
N SER A 124 6.37 -20.82 -11.58
CA SER A 124 6.92 -20.53 -12.90
C SER A 124 6.90 -19.04 -13.24
N LEU A 125 7.64 -18.66 -14.28
CA LEU A 125 7.69 -17.27 -14.75
C LEU A 125 6.29 -16.72 -15.13
N ASP A 126 5.39 -17.57 -15.64
CA ASP A 126 3.98 -17.24 -15.91
C ASP A 126 3.18 -16.98 -14.63
N GLU A 127 3.29 -17.86 -13.63
CA GLU A 127 2.56 -17.74 -12.35
C GLU A 127 3.02 -16.54 -11.54
N VAL A 128 4.33 -16.25 -11.53
CA VAL A 128 4.92 -15.10 -10.87
C VAL A 128 4.49 -13.79 -11.56
N GLU A 129 4.43 -13.76 -12.89
CA GLU A 129 3.92 -12.60 -13.63
C GLU A 129 2.41 -12.39 -13.42
N SER A 130 1.61 -13.47 -13.42
CA SER A 130 0.17 -13.39 -13.16
C SER A 130 -0.11 -12.86 -11.76
N THR A 131 0.57 -13.42 -10.75
CA THR A 131 0.47 -12.97 -9.34
C THR A 131 0.80 -11.48 -9.20
N ALA A 132 1.85 -11.00 -9.87
CA ALA A 132 2.21 -9.58 -9.91
C ALA A 132 1.08 -8.72 -10.52
N ARG A 133 0.51 -9.17 -11.66
CA ARG A 133 -0.54 -8.44 -12.39
C ARG A 133 -1.88 -8.42 -11.64
N GLU A 134 -2.24 -9.51 -10.97
CA GLU A 134 -3.44 -9.62 -10.14
C GLU A 134 -3.36 -8.66 -8.94
N ALA A 135 -2.24 -8.67 -8.21
CA ALA A 135 -1.98 -7.73 -7.12
C ALA A 135 -1.98 -6.27 -7.59
N LEU A 136 -1.41 -5.96 -8.76
CA LEU A 136 -1.49 -4.61 -9.34
C LEU A 136 -2.94 -4.22 -9.69
N THR A 137 -3.74 -5.14 -10.23
CA THR A 137 -5.13 -4.90 -10.64
C THR A 137 -6.05 -4.60 -9.45
N SER A 138 -5.84 -5.29 -8.33
CA SER A 138 -6.57 -5.04 -7.08
C SER A 138 -6.05 -3.81 -6.32
N SER A 139 -4.85 -3.31 -6.65
CA SER A 139 -4.23 -2.18 -5.96
C SER A 139 -4.85 -0.82 -6.28
N ARG A 140 -4.79 0.11 -5.33
CA ARG A 140 -5.06 1.55 -5.57
C ARG A 140 -3.94 2.39 -4.95
N LEU A 141 -3.77 3.60 -5.47
CA LEU A 141 -2.96 4.63 -4.84
C LEU A 141 -3.70 5.96 -4.86
N TRP A 142 -3.80 6.60 -3.69
CA TRP A 142 -4.22 7.99 -3.52
C TRP A 142 -3.08 8.83 -2.95
N LEU A 143 -2.98 10.09 -3.39
CA LEU A 143 -1.87 10.98 -3.04
C LEU A 143 -2.37 12.40 -2.74
N TYR A 144 -2.17 12.84 -1.51
CA TYR A 144 -2.21 14.24 -1.12
C TYR A 144 -0.81 14.86 -1.24
N VAL A 145 -0.73 16.06 -1.82
CA VAL A 145 0.49 16.89 -1.82
C VAL A 145 0.20 18.30 -1.30
N HIS A 146 1.14 18.88 -0.55
CA HIS A 146 0.96 20.23 -0.02
C HIS A 146 1.04 21.30 -1.12
N ARG A 147 1.94 21.13 -2.09
CA ARG A 147 2.15 21.98 -3.28
C ARG A 147 2.16 21.11 -4.53
N ILE A 148 1.63 21.61 -5.65
CA ILE A 148 1.64 20.89 -6.94
C ILE A 148 2.80 21.29 -7.85
N ASP A 149 3.65 22.23 -7.40
CA ASP A 149 4.64 22.88 -8.26
C ASP A 149 5.72 21.93 -8.78
N SER A 150 6.21 20.99 -7.97
CA SER A 150 7.15 19.96 -8.40
C SER A 150 6.52 18.99 -9.42
N LEU A 151 5.33 18.45 -9.13
CA LEU A 151 4.57 17.62 -10.09
C LEU A 151 4.29 18.36 -11.42
N ARG A 152 4.03 19.68 -11.36
CA ARG A 152 3.79 20.54 -12.53
C ARG A 152 5.07 20.82 -13.32
N LYS A 153 6.16 21.24 -12.66
CA LYS A 153 7.50 21.45 -13.25
C LYS A 153 8.00 20.16 -13.90
N GLY A 154 7.82 19.03 -13.24
CA GLY A 154 8.20 17.71 -13.75
C GLY A 154 7.30 17.16 -14.86
N GLY A 155 6.20 17.82 -15.22
CA GLY A 155 5.30 17.39 -16.30
C GLY A 155 4.31 16.26 -15.98
N ARG A 156 4.33 15.72 -14.75
CA ARG A 156 3.49 14.58 -14.30
C ARG A 156 2.00 14.91 -14.14
N LEU A 157 1.61 16.19 -14.25
CA LEU A 157 0.22 16.68 -14.25
C LEU A 157 -0.33 17.00 -15.65
N SER A 158 0.23 16.44 -16.72
CA SER A 158 -0.15 16.75 -18.11
C SER A 158 -1.65 16.57 -18.39
N THR A 159 -2.26 15.49 -17.90
CA THR A 159 -3.71 15.20 -17.97
C THR A 159 -4.55 16.08 -17.05
N ALA A 160 -4.03 16.46 -15.89
CA ALA A 160 -4.74 17.28 -14.92
C ALA A 160 -4.67 18.80 -15.23
N ARG A 161 -3.92 19.22 -16.26
CA ARG A 161 -3.61 20.61 -16.59
C ARG A 161 -4.84 21.50 -16.82
N SER A 162 -5.95 20.94 -17.30
CA SER A 162 -7.23 21.65 -17.46
C SER A 162 -7.94 21.98 -16.15
N LEU A 163 -7.61 21.27 -15.06
CA LEU A 163 -8.28 21.37 -13.76
C LEU A 163 -7.69 22.46 -12.84
N PHE A 164 -6.56 23.06 -13.25
CA PHE A 164 -5.77 24.03 -12.47
C PHE A 164 -5.71 25.43 -13.11
N THR A 165 -6.72 25.79 -13.90
CA THR A 165 -6.84 27.12 -14.54
C THR A 165 -7.36 28.22 -13.62
N SER A 166 -7.89 27.88 -12.44
CA SER A 166 -8.40 28.85 -11.47
C SER A 166 -7.39 29.14 -10.36
N ALA A 167 -7.27 30.42 -9.98
CA ALA A 167 -6.31 30.92 -8.99
C ALA A 167 -6.65 30.56 -7.52
N LEU A 168 -7.45 29.50 -7.28
CA LEU A 168 -7.91 29.12 -5.96
C LEU A 168 -7.06 27.98 -5.40
N ALA A 169 -6.37 28.23 -4.28
CA ALA A 169 -5.52 27.26 -3.60
C ALA A 169 -6.36 26.14 -2.93
N PHE A 170 -6.79 25.15 -3.72
CA PHE A 170 -7.33 23.90 -3.19
C PHE A 170 -6.21 22.90 -2.89
N LYS A 171 -6.48 22.00 -1.95
CA LYS A 171 -5.66 20.88 -1.51
C LYS A 171 -6.17 19.61 -2.21
N PRO A 172 -5.55 19.19 -3.33
CA PRO A 172 -6.03 18.04 -4.09
C PRO A 172 -5.67 16.71 -3.42
N VAL A 173 -6.54 15.72 -3.60
CA VAL A 173 -6.17 14.31 -3.54
C VAL A 173 -6.14 13.79 -4.97
N PHE A 174 -5.02 13.24 -5.39
CA PHE A 174 -4.85 12.57 -6.67
C PHE A 174 -5.07 11.06 -6.52
N ALA A 175 -5.36 10.39 -7.64
CA ALA A 175 -5.17 8.95 -7.81
C ALA A 175 -4.22 8.70 -8.98
N ILE A 176 -3.72 7.48 -9.12
CA ILE A 176 -3.14 7.02 -10.39
C ILE A 176 -4.18 6.15 -11.11
N SER A 177 -4.41 6.42 -12.38
CA SER A 177 -5.33 5.66 -13.25
C SER A 177 -4.81 5.69 -14.68
N GLY A 178 -4.74 4.53 -15.35
CA GLY A 178 -4.13 4.41 -16.67
C GLY A 178 -2.65 4.85 -16.70
N GLY A 179 -1.91 4.59 -15.62
CA GLY A 179 -0.53 5.03 -15.42
C GLY A 179 -0.31 6.54 -15.30
N LYS A 180 -1.35 7.34 -15.03
CA LYS A 180 -1.28 8.82 -14.98
C LYS A 180 -1.95 9.38 -13.73
N LEU A 181 -1.47 10.53 -13.26
CA LEU A 181 -2.13 11.26 -12.16
C LEU A 181 -3.47 11.85 -12.62
N THR A 182 -4.53 11.53 -11.89
CA THR A 182 -5.88 12.05 -12.05
C THR A 182 -6.36 12.66 -10.73
N LEU A 183 -7.31 13.59 -10.77
CA LEU A 183 -7.83 14.25 -9.58
C LEU A 183 -8.95 13.41 -8.96
N ALA A 184 -8.71 12.82 -7.79
CA ALA A 184 -9.68 12.01 -7.06
C ALA A 184 -10.63 12.87 -6.21
N ALA A 185 -10.11 13.88 -5.50
CA ALA A 185 -10.92 14.80 -4.71
C ALA A 185 -10.34 16.23 -4.66
N ARG A 186 -11.22 17.22 -4.43
CA ARG A 186 -10.85 18.60 -4.12
C ARG A 186 -11.21 18.92 -2.67
N SER A 187 -10.22 19.28 -1.87
CA SER A 187 -10.42 19.77 -0.50
C SER A 187 -9.88 21.19 -0.33
N ARG A 188 -10.30 21.91 0.71
CA ARG A 188 -9.77 23.26 1.04
C ARG A 188 -8.69 23.24 2.12
N THR A 189 -8.64 22.19 2.93
CA THR A 189 -7.68 22.00 4.03
C THR A 189 -7.06 20.62 3.95
N GLN A 190 -5.91 20.44 4.60
CA GLN A 190 -5.21 19.16 4.69
C GLN A 190 -6.09 18.11 5.40
N ASN A 191 -6.73 18.47 6.52
CA ASN A 191 -7.63 17.55 7.23
C ASN A 191 -8.73 17.02 6.31
N LYS A 192 -9.41 17.91 5.55
CA LYS A 192 -10.41 17.49 4.55
C LYS A 192 -9.82 16.68 3.38
N ALA A 193 -8.51 16.71 3.14
CA ALA A 193 -7.87 15.80 2.19
C ALA A 193 -7.62 14.42 2.83
N MET A 194 -7.20 14.38 4.10
CA MET A 194 -7.06 13.13 4.87
C MET A 194 -8.41 12.43 5.04
N ASP A 195 -9.47 13.17 5.37
CA ASP A 195 -10.84 12.66 5.48
C ASP A 195 -11.30 11.99 4.16
N ARG A 196 -10.96 12.60 3.02
CA ARG A 196 -11.27 12.03 1.70
C ARG A 196 -10.47 10.76 1.41
N MET A 197 -9.21 10.69 1.81
CA MET A 197 -8.41 9.46 1.66
C MET A 197 -8.88 8.34 2.60
N LEU A 198 -9.30 8.66 3.83
CA LEU A 198 -9.94 7.71 4.74
C LEU A 198 -11.17 7.09 4.09
N ASN A 199 -12.11 7.92 3.61
CA ASN A 199 -13.33 7.42 2.98
C ASN A 199 -13.03 6.56 1.75
N LEU A 200 -12.07 6.95 0.91
CA LEU A 200 -11.66 6.15 -0.26
C LEU A 200 -11.09 4.77 0.12
N VAL A 201 -10.37 4.66 1.24
CA VAL A 201 -9.89 3.37 1.78
C VAL A 201 -11.06 2.56 2.33
N VAL A 202 -11.95 3.17 3.12
CA VAL A 202 -13.16 2.55 3.68
C VAL A 202 -14.07 2.01 2.58
N ASP A 203 -14.29 2.78 1.51
CA ASP A 203 -15.08 2.37 0.34
C ASP A 203 -14.43 1.17 -0.38
N GLN A 204 -13.10 1.10 -0.46
CA GLN A 204 -12.41 -0.05 -1.04
C GLN A 204 -12.45 -1.28 -0.14
N VAL A 205 -12.35 -1.11 1.20
CA VAL A 205 -12.53 -2.20 2.17
C VAL A 205 -13.92 -2.81 2.02
N LYS A 206 -14.97 -1.97 1.94
CA LYS A 206 -16.36 -2.41 1.69
C LYS A 206 -16.52 -3.14 0.35
N GLN A 207 -15.87 -2.67 -0.72
CA GLN A 207 -15.89 -3.32 -2.04
C GLN A 207 -15.14 -4.66 -2.08
N ALA A 208 -14.23 -4.89 -1.12
CA ALA A 208 -13.48 -6.14 -0.97
C ALA A 208 -14.14 -7.11 0.03
N SER A 209 -15.21 -6.70 0.73
CA SER A 209 -16.00 -7.59 1.58
C SER A 209 -16.71 -8.65 0.74
N VAL A 210 -16.86 -9.86 1.29
CA VAL A 210 -17.53 -10.98 0.65
C VAL A 210 -18.94 -11.14 1.21
N GLU A 211 -19.95 -11.23 0.34
CA GLU A 211 -21.32 -11.57 0.73
C GLU A 211 -21.38 -13.05 1.14
N VAL A 212 -21.89 -13.33 2.34
CA VAL A 212 -22.09 -14.69 2.86
C VAL A 212 -23.50 -15.15 2.55
N ALA A 213 -23.65 -16.37 2.01
CA ALA A 213 -24.96 -16.96 1.78
C ALA A 213 -25.71 -17.17 3.12
N SER A 214 -27.03 -17.05 3.13
CA SER A 214 -27.88 -17.15 4.34
C SER A 214 -27.70 -18.45 5.15
N ASP A 215 -27.18 -19.48 4.50
CA ASP A 215 -27.07 -20.85 5.01
C ASP A 215 -25.62 -21.20 5.37
N GLU A 216 -24.67 -20.29 5.15
CA GLU A 216 -23.25 -20.42 5.51
C GLU A 216 -22.94 -19.70 6.83
N ASP A 217 -22.05 -20.28 7.63
CA ASP A 217 -21.53 -19.67 8.85
C ASP A 217 -20.42 -18.65 8.47
N PRO A 218 -20.59 -17.34 8.77
CA PRO A 218 -19.58 -16.33 8.46
C PRO A 218 -18.21 -16.63 9.08
N ALA A 219 -18.15 -17.38 10.18
CA ALA A 219 -16.89 -17.80 10.80
C ALA A 219 -16.12 -18.87 10.01
N GLN A 220 -16.75 -19.47 8.99
CA GLN A 220 -16.16 -20.50 8.11
C GLN A 220 -15.75 -19.94 6.74
N VAL A 221 -16.13 -18.69 6.42
CA VAL A 221 -15.71 -18.00 5.20
C VAL A 221 -14.31 -17.41 5.40
N THR A 222 -13.36 -17.80 4.56
CA THR A 222 -12.01 -17.24 4.60
C THR A 222 -12.02 -15.78 4.15
N ALA A 223 -11.89 -14.86 5.11
CA ALA A 223 -11.83 -13.43 4.83
C ALA A 223 -10.64 -13.08 3.90
N PRO A 224 -10.83 -12.31 2.83
CA PRO A 224 -9.73 -11.83 2.00
C PRO A 224 -8.77 -10.95 2.81
N VAL A 225 -7.50 -10.89 2.41
CA VAL A 225 -6.50 -10.03 3.07
C VAL A 225 -6.31 -8.75 2.27
N MET A 226 -6.39 -7.59 2.92
CA MET A 226 -6.07 -6.30 2.33
C MET A 226 -4.88 -5.67 3.02
N ARG A 227 -3.81 -5.33 2.30
CA ARG A 227 -2.69 -4.57 2.86
C ARG A 227 -2.82 -3.09 2.51
N VAL A 228 -2.62 -2.22 3.50
CA VAL A 228 -2.72 -0.76 3.36
C VAL A 228 -1.44 -0.11 3.88
N ALA A 229 -0.69 0.54 2.99
CA ALA A 229 0.45 1.38 3.36
C ALA A 229 0.04 2.85 3.33
N VAL A 230 0.14 3.54 4.47
CA VAL A 230 0.11 5.00 4.50
C VAL A 230 1.54 5.52 4.41
N HIS A 231 1.79 6.36 3.41
CA HIS A 231 3.10 6.90 3.09
C HIS A 231 3.26 8.33 3.58
N TYR A 232 4.48 8.73 3.94
CA TYR A 232 4.80 10.12 4.31
C TYR A 232 6.09 10.64 3.67
N ALA A 233 6.15 11.94 3.40
CA ALA A 233 7.36 12.67 3.02
C ALA A 233 7.72 13.68 4.12
N ASP A 234 8.89 13.50 4.74
CA ASP A 234 9.48 14.28 5.85
C ASP A 234 8.69 14.36 7.17
N ASP A 235 7.36 14.34 7.14
CA ASP A 235 6.46 14.51 8.30
C ASP A 235 5.54 13.29 8.48
N PRO A 236 5.79 12.41 9.47
CA PRO A 236 4.95 11.25 9.73
C PRO A 236 3.66 11.57 10.52
N GLU A 237 3.48 12.76 11.11
CA GLU A 237 2.38 13.01 12.06
C GLU A 237 1.01 12.89 11.38
N ALA A 238 0.85 13.55 10.22
CA ALA A 238 -0.38 13.48 9.43
C ALA A 238 -0.67 12.06 8.91
N ALA A 239 0.36 11.32 8.53
CA ALA A 239 0.24 9.95 8.04
C ALA A 239 -0.12 8.96 9.16
N ALA A 240 0.51 9.07 10.33
CA ALA A 240 0.18 8.23 11.48
C ALA A 240 -1.22 8.52 12.03
N SER A 241 -1.65 9.79 12.02
CA SER A 241 -3.03 10.17 12.34
C SER A 241 -4.03 9.55 11.36
N LEU A 242 -3.73 9.56 10.05
CA LEU A 242 -4.57 8.89 9.06
C LEU A 242 -4.58 7.37 9.24
N LEU A 243 -3.43 6.74 9.50
CA LEU A 243 -3.33 5.29 9.75
C LEU A 243 -4.17 4.86 10.95
N ALA A 244 -4.08 5.58 12.07
CA ALA A 244 -4.90 5.31 13.27
C ALA A 244 -6.40 5.46 12.99
N ARG A 245 -6.81 6.41 12.14
CA ARG A 245 -8.21 6.58 11.73
C ARG A 245 -8.69 5.47 10.80
N ILE A 246 -7.83 4.98 9.90
CA ILE A 246 -8.13 3.80 9.06
C ILE A 246 -8.31 2.58 9.97
N GLN A 247 -7.45 2.40 10.97
CA GLN A 247 -7.56 1.29 11.93
C GLN A 247 -8.92 1.29 12.65
N VAL A 248 -9.33 2.43 13.22
CA VAL A 248 -10.62 2.55 13.91
C VAL A 248 -11.78 2.30 12.96
N ALA A 249 -11.80 2.94 11.78
CA ALA A 249 -12.88 2.77 10.82
C ALA A 249 -13.01 1.32 10.30
N VAL A 250 -11.90 0.60 10.13
CA VAL A 250 -11.93 -0.82 9.75
C VAL A 250 -12.44 -1.71 10.90
N GLN A 251 -12.09 -1.40 12.15
CA GLN A 251 -12.63 -2.11 13.31
C GLN A 251 -14.15 -1.91 13.42
N GLU A 252 -14.62 -0.68 13.27
CA GLU A 252 -16.06 -0.34 13.25
C GLU A 252 -16.82 -1.07 12.11
N LEU A 253 -16.20 -1.27 10.95
CA LEU A 253 -16.78 -2.08 9.87
C LEU A 253 -16.85 -3.58 10.19
N GLY A 254 -15.92 -4.11 10.97
CA GLY A 254 -15.89 -5.52 11.35
C GLY A 254 -16.81 -5.86 12.53
N ASP A 255 -17.04 -4.89 13.42
CA ASP A 255 -17.94 -5.02 14.58
C ASP A 255 -19.41 -4.72 14.21
N GLY A 256 -19.65 -4.00 13.11
CA GLY A 256 -20.98 -3.72 12.57
C GLY A 256 -21.41 -4.68 11.46
N ASP A 257 -22.67 -5.11 11.48
CA ASP A 257 -23.31 -5.69 10.30
C ASP A 257 -23.25 -4.65 9.16
N ILE A 258 -22.93 -5.03 7.93
CA ILE A 258 -22.72 -4.05 6.82
C ILE A 258 -24.08 -3.57 6.27
N GLY A 259 -24.84 -2.91 7.13
CA GLY A 259 -26.01 -2.12 6.76
C GLY A 259 -25.60 -0.87 6.01
N THR A 260 -26.25 -0.62 4.88
CA THR A 260 -26.19 0.68 4.18
C THR A 260 -27.03 1.69 4.95
N GLU A 261 -26.43 2.54 5.77
CA GLU A 261 -27.15 3.57 6.54
C GLU A 261 -27.52 4.81 5.72
N ASP A 262 -28.80 5.16 5.73
CA ASP A 262 -29.33 6.54 5.76
C ASP A 262 -29.65 6.88 7.24
N GLY A 263 -29.59 8.17 7.67
CA GLY A 263 -29.27 8.53 9.08
C GLY A 263 -30.29 9.30 9.99
N ALA A 264 -29.73 10.09 10.95
CA ALA A 264 -30.29 10.90 12.08
C ALA A 264 -30.68 10.28 13.49
N SER A 265 -30.00 10.74 14.57
CA SER A 265 -30.26 10.70 16.06
C SER A 265 -30.52 9.36 16.83
N ALA A 266 -30.20 9.12 18.14
CA ALA A 266 -28.99 9.34 19.01
C ALA A 266 -29.18 9.01 20.55
N SER A 267 -28.11 8.50 21.22
CA SER A 267 -27.75 8.53 22.68
C SER A 267 -28.23 7.47 23.72
N SER A 268 -27.30 6.87 24.50
CA SER A 268 -27.25 6.89 26.00
C SER A 268 -26.26 5.88 26.66
N THR A 269 -25.61 6.28 27.76
CA THR A 269 -24.71 5.48 28.65
C THR A 269 -25.51 4.77 29.77
N PRO A 270 -25.07 3.63 30.40
CA PRO A 270 -23.86 3.59 31.26
C PRO A 270 -23.10 2.24 31.51
N THR A 271 -21.76 2.31 31.54
CA THR A 271 -20.79 1.93 32.63
C THR A 271 -20.94 0.65 33.53
N PRO A 272 -19.88 0.15 34.23
CA PRO A 272 -19.29 -1.17 33.89
C PRO A 272 -19.13 -2.16 35.08
N ARG A 273 -18.78 -3.44 34.81
CA ARG A 273 -18.14 -4.32 35.83
C ARG A 273 -17.08 -5.29 35.26
N ARG A 274 -15.97 -5.39 35.99
CA ARG A 274 -14.80 -6.31 35.91
C ARG A 274 -14.70 -7.00 37.29
N PRO A 275 -13.69 -7.84 37.64
CA PRO A 275 -12.90 -8.88 36.93
C PRO A 275 -12.95 -10.27 37.64
N LYS A 276 -12.26 -11.29 37.08
CA LYS A 276 -11.27 -12.22 37.74
C LYS A 276 -10.99 -13.42 36.80
N ASN A 277 -9.74 -13.73 36.40
CA ASN A 277 -8.68 -14.49 37.11
C ASN A 277 -9.03 -15.99 37.30
N ALA A 278 -8.17 -16.99 37.04
CA ALA A 278 -6.74 -17.03 36.61
C ALA A 278 -6.30 -18.48 36.22
N HIS A 279 -4.99 -18.68 35.94
CA HIS A 279 -4.20 -19.95 35.95
C HIS A 279 -4.39 -20.96 34.79
N ASP A 280 -3.40 -21.81 34.41
CA ASP A 280 -1.91 -21.80 34.49
C ASP A 280 -1.33 -23.00 33.67
N GLY A 281 -0.01 -23.04 33.43
CA GLY A 281 0.74 -24.14 32.77
C GLY A 281 0.91 -23.95 31.25
N GLY A 282 2.06 -24.16 30.62
CA GLY A 282 3.24 -24.98 30.95
C GLY A 282 3.24 -26.25 30.07
N GLU A 283 4.28 -26.66 29.33
CA GLU A 283 5.69 -26.23 29.23
C GLU A 283 6.22 -26.33 27.77
N ALA A 284 7.53 -26.08 27.59
CA ALA A 284 8.31 -26.17 26.33
C ALA A 284 8.35 -27.60 25.71
N GLY A 285 8.79 -27.82 24.47
CA GLY A 285 9.27 -26.93 23.40
C GLY A 285 10.15 -27.71 22.40
N VAL A 286 10.46 -27.15 21.22
CA VAL A 286 11.46 -27.68 20.27
C VAL A 286 12.13 -26.49 19.59
N ALA A 287 13.47 -26.42 19.64
CA ALA A 287 14.23 -25.32 19.06
C ALA A 287 15.38 -25.87 18.19
N GLU A 288 15.50 -25.36 16.96
CA GLU A 288 16.76 -24.89 16.33
C GLU A 288 16.52 -24.40 14.88
N GLU A 289 15.57 -25.00 14.14
CA GLU A 289 15.17 -24.51 12.80
C GLU A 289 14.25 -23.28 12.87
N ASP A 290 13.53 -23.12 13.98
CA ASP A 290 12.63 -21.99 14.24
C ASP A 290 13.39 -20.67 14.48
N THR A 291 14.70 -20.71 14.74
CA THR A 291 15.49 -19.54 15.18
C THR A 291 15.51 -18.40 14.15
N ALA A 292 15.53 -18.72 12.85
CA ALA A 292 15.51 -17.71 11.78
C ALA A 292 14.09 -17.14 11.54
N LYS A 293 13.06 -17.98 11.57
CA LYS A 293 11.64 -17.54 11.48
C LYS A 293 11.23 -16.77 12.73
N SER A 294 11.71 -17.18 13.90
CA SER A 294 11.56 -16.47 15.16
C SER A 294 12.25 -15.11 15.10
N ALA A 295 13.49 -15.00 14.63
CA ALA A 295 14.15 -13.70 14.48
C ALA A 295 13.40 -12.77 13.51
N VAL A 296 12.92 -13.26 12.37
CA VAL A 296 12.07 -12.47 11.45
C VAL A 296 10.75 -12.07 12.13
N ARG A 297 10.09 -12.99 12.83
CA ARG A 297 8.84 -12.73 13.56
C ARG A 297 9.03 -11.81 14.76
N GLU A 298 10.20 -11.83 15.40
CA GLU A 298 10.59 -10.97 16.50
C GLU A 298 10.88 -9.55 16.00
N ILE A 299 11.62 -9.39 14.90
CA ILE A 299 11.81 -8.11 14.21
C ILE A 299 10.46 -7.54 13.73
N VAL A 300 9.62 -8.35 13.09
CA VAL A 300 8.26 -7.94 12.68
C VAL A 300 7.42 -7.55 13.91
N ASN A 301 7.48 -8.32 15.00
CA ASN A 301 6.80 -8.00 16.25
C ASN A 301 7.41 -6.78 16.97
N GLU A 302 8.67 -6.44 16.77
CA GLU A 302 9.34 -5.30 17.40
C GLU A 302 9.10 -4.01 16.60
N VAL A 303 9.11 -4.08 15.27
CA VAL A 303 8.60 -3.02 14.39
C VAL A 303 7.10 -2.80 14.64
N ALA A 304 6.31 -3.87 14.75
CA ALA A 304 4.89 -3.78 15.09
C ALA A 304 4.69 -3.25 16.52
N LYS A 305 5.46 -3.68 17.53
CA LYS A 305 5.40 -3.11 18.89
C LYS A 305 5.82 -1.65 18.92
N SER A 306 6.82 -1.23 18.14
CA SER A 306 7.25 0.16 18.06
C SER A 306 6.18 1.02 17.38
N ALA A 307 5.59 0.53 16.28
CA ALA A 307 4.44 1.14 15.63
C ALA A 307 3.21 1.19 16.53
N THR A 308 2.89 0.11 17.25
CA THR A 308 1.78 0.05 18.23
C THR A 308 2.05 0.95 19.43
N THR A 309 3.26 1.00 19.99
CA THR A 309 3.61 1.93 21.09
C THR A 309 3.51 3.38 20.62
N PHE A 310 3.85 3.66 19.36
CA PHE A 310 3.69 4.98 18.75
C PHE A 310 2.22 5.30 18.49
N LEU A 311 1.44 4.37 17.94
CA LEU A 311 -0.01 4.48 17.73
C LEU A 311 -0.76 4.66 19.05
N GLU A 312 -0.43 3.90 20.10
CA GLU A 312 -0.97 4.07 21.46
C GLU A 312 -0.68 5.47 22.01
N ARG A 313 0.53 6.00 21.79
CA ARG A 313 0.88 7.39 22.16
C ARG A 313 0.12 8.44 21.34
N VAL A 314 -0.13 8.18 20.05
CA VAL A 314 -0.89 9.06 19.16
C VAL A 314 -2.39 9.03 19.50
N VAL A 315 -2.97 7.85 19.74
CA VAL A 315 -4.36 7.62 20.16
C VAL A 315 -4.61 8.17 21.57
N ALA A 316 -3.66 8.04 22.48
CA ALA A 316 -3.70 8.67 23.81
C ALA A 316 -3.45 10.20 23.77
N SER A 317 -3.14 10.78 22.60
CA SER A 317 -2.98 12.24 22.49
C SER A 317 -4.33 12.96 22.62
N ARG A 318 -4.31 14.10 23.31
CA ARG A 318 -5.49 14.99 23.43
C ARG A 318 -5.99 15.54 22.09
N ALA A 319 -5.23 15.40 21.01
CA ALA A 319 -5.66 15.76 19.67
C ALA A 319 -6.63 14.72 19.08
N VAL A 320 -6.29 13.43 19.16
CA VAL A 320 -7.15 12.34 18.68
C VAL A 320 -8.44 12.24 19.50
N GLN A 321 -8.34 12.35 20.83
CA GLN A 321 -9.52 12.35 21.72
C GLN A 321 -10.50 13.51 21.43
N LYS A 322 -10.00 14.67 20.97
CA LYS A 322 -10.85 15.80 20.54
C LYS A 322 -11.52 15.60 19.18
N ILE A 323 -11.01 14.69 18.35
CA ILE A 323 -11.56 14.42 17.01
C ILE A 323 -12.69 13.40 17.10
N ALA A 324 -12.55 12.36 17.93
CA ALA A 324 -13.63 11.39 18.19
C ALA A 324 -14.93 12.07 18.64
N ALA A 325 -14.84 12.99 19.61
CA ALA A 325 -15.97 13.75 20.15
C ALA A 325 -16.65 14.73 19.16
N VAL A 326 -16.13 14.89 17.93
CA VAL A 326 -16.76 15.69 16.87
C VAL A 326 -17.54 14.81 15.89
N VAL A 327 -17.24 13.50 15.82
CA VAL A 327 -17.90 12.54 14.93
C VAL A 327 -19.18 11.96 15.55
N GLU A 328 -19.21 11.78 16.88
CA GLU A 328 -20.39 11.29 17.62
C GLU A 328 -21.64 12.20 17.55
N ALA A 329 -21.55 13.38 16.92
CA ALA A 329 -22.62 14.38 16.89
C ALA A 329 -23.62 14.23 15.71
N GLU A 330 -23.40 13.30 14.77
CA GLU A 330 -24.26 13.04 13.61
C GLU A 330 -24.62 11.54 13.40
N SER A 331 -24.65 10.73 14.48
CA SER A 331 -25.10 9.32 14.41
C SER A 331 -26.62 9.17 14.48
N ALA A 332 -27.14 7.96 14.20
CA ALA A 332 -28.51 7.73 13.74
C ALA A 332 -29.20 6.45 14.21
N GLU A 333 -30.53 6.48 14.39
CA GLU A 333 -31.32 5.28 14.71
C GLU A 333 -32.26 4.83 13.57
N PRO A 334 -32.56 3.53 13.48
CA PRO A 334 -32.62 2.86 12.18
C PRO A 334 -34.03 2.38 11.77
N GLU A 335 -34.23 2.12 10.48
CA GLU A 335 -35.32 1.28 9.99
C GLU A 335 -34.78 0.08 9.20
N ALA A 336 -35.42 -1.08 9.38
CA ALA A 336 -34.80 -2.38 9.10
C ALA A 336 -34.91 -2.85 7.65
N ALA A 337 -33.85 -3.49 7.17
CA ALA A 337 -33.88 -4.42 6.04
C ALA A 337 -33.11 -5.69 6.39
N TYR A 338 -33.66 -6.86 6.06
CA TYR A 338 -32.92 -8.13 6.10
C TYR A 338 -31.84 -8.08 5.01
N GLY A 339 -30.59 -7.80 5.40
CA GLY A 339 -29.43 -7.76 4.52
C GLY A 339 -28.58 -9.01 4.66
N ALA A 340 -27.86 -9.39 3.60
CA ALA A 340 -26.89 -10.49 3.66
C ALA A 340 -25.71 -10.12 4.56
N THR A 341 -25.27 -11.05 5.40
CA THR A 341 -24.08 -10.87 6.24
C THR A 341 -22.85 -10.76 5.34
N HIS A 342 -21.96 -9.81 5.61
CA HIS A 342 -20.74 -9.61 4.83
C HIS A 342 -19.50 -9.85 5.68
N VAL A 343 -18.49 -10.53 5.12
CA VAL A 343 -17.19 -10.73 5.74
C VAL A 343 -16.23 -9.65 5.25
N VAL A 344 -15.87 -8.74 6.17
CA VAL A 344 -14.87 -7.68 5.92
C VAL A 344 -13.47 -8.30 5.74
N PRO A 345 -12.64 -7.81 4.80
CA PRO A 345 -11.27 -8.27 4.67
C PRO A 345 -10.45 -8.04 5.95
N LYS A 346 -9.56 -8.98 6.28
CA LYS A 346 -8.52 -8.75 7.29
C LYS A 346 -7.56 -7.67 6.76
N VAL A 347 -7.54 -6.50 7.40
CA VAL A 347 -6.70 -5.38 6.97
C VAL A 347 -5.37 -5.33 7.72
N GLU A 348 -4.26 -5.33 6.98
CA GLU A 348 -2.90 -5.20 7.50
C GLU A 348 -2.38 -3.77 7.22
N LEU A 349 -1.97 -3.07 8.28
CA LEU A 349 -1.68 -1.63 8.24
C LEU A 349 -0.17 -1.35 8.39
N HIS A 350 0.36 -0.52 7.50
CA HIS A 350 1.79 -0.17 7.46
C HIS A 350 2.00 1.35 7.35
N LEU A 351 2.97 1.89 8.09
CA LEU A 351 3.46 3.27 7.96
C LEU A 351 4.81 3.26 7.23
N ILE A 352 4.89 3.91 6.07
CA ILE A 352 6.04 3.77 5.15
C ILE A 352 6.61 5.16 4.79
N PRO A 353 7.93 5.40 4.91
CA PRO A 353 8.53 6.61 4.34
C PRO A 353 8.51 6.53 2.81
N MET A 354 8.14 7.62 2.13
CA MET A 354 8.22 7.71 0.66
C MET A 354 9.68 7.59 0.22
N GLY A 355 9.95 6.84 -0.85
CA GLY A 355 11.29 6.79 -1.47
C GLY A 355 11.71 8.17 -2.01
N GLU A 356 13.02 8.47 -1.97
CA GLU A 356 13.55 9.81 -2.30
C GLU A 356 13.07 10.33 -3.67
N ALA A 357 13.11 9.48 -4.70
CA ALA A 357 12.66 9.82 -6.04
C ALA A 357 11.17 10.20 -6.11
N VAL A 358 10.33 9.69 -5.20
CA VAL A 358 8.92 10.11 -5.06
C VAL A 358 8.85 11.47 -4.36
N GLN A 359 9.61 11.64 -3.27
CA GLN A 359 9.63 12.87 -2.47
C GLN A 359 10.04 14.12 -3.27
N VAL A 360 10.96 13.99 -4.24
CA VAL A 360 11.34 15.10 -5.15
C VAL A 360 10.10 15.70 -5.85
N HIS A 361 9.12 14.87 -6.21
CA HIS A 361 7.92 15.29 -6.92
C HIS A 361 6.75 15.62 -5.99
N THR A 362 6.59 14.91 -4.87
CA THR A 362 5.46 15.11 -3.95
C THR A 362 5.70 16.22 -2.93
N GLY A 363 6.95 16.42 -2.51
CA GLY A 363 7.39 17.41 -1.53
C GLY A 363 7.03 17.06 -0.08
N ALA A 364 7.68 17.76 0.86
CA ALA A 364 7.44 17.63 2.30
C ALA A 364 5.96 17.78 2.68
N GLY A 365 5.50 16.97 3.63
CA GLY A 365 4.10 16.94 4.08
C GLY A 365 3.13 16.31 3.07
N ALA A 366 3.63 15.65 2.02
CA ALA A 366 2.82 14.76 1.20
C ALA A 366 2.48 13.48 1.96
N VAL A 367 1.26 12.99 1.75
CA VAL A 367 0.75 11.74 2.32
C VAL A 367 0.12 10.95 1.19
N ALA A 368 0.45 9.67 1.06
CA ALA A 368 -0.22 8.78 0.12
C ALA A 368 -0.81 7.58 0.85
N VAL A 369 -1.76 6.89 0.23
CA VAL A 369 -2.23 5.58 0.69
C VAL A 369 -2.17 4.63 -0.49
N SER A 370 -1.43 3.54 -0.34
CA SER A 370 -1.47 2.39 -1.25
C SER A 370 -2.26 1.27 -0.62
N THR A 371 -3.13 0.63 -1.39
CA THR A 371 -3.89 -0.55 -0.98
C THR A 371 -3.62 -1.69 -1.96
N VAL A 372 -3.82 -2.93 -1.52
CA VAL A 372 -3.89 -4.12 -2.36
C VAL A 372 -4.81 -5.14 -1.70
N GLN A 373 -5.61 -5.84 -2.49
CA GLN A 373 -6.30 -7.06 -2.04
C GLN A 373 -5.51 -8.26 -2.54
N LEU A 374 -5.08 -9.13 -1.64
CA LEU A 374 -4.35 -10.34 -1.96
C LEU A 374 -5.33 -11.53 -1.95
N ALA A 375 -5.00 -12.56 -2.72
CA ALA A 375 -5.69 -13.84 -2.62
C ALA A 375 -5.53 -14.39 -1.18
N PRO A 376 -6.56 -15.08 -0.63
CA PRO A 376 -6.41 -15.81 0.62
C PRO A 376 -5.33 -16.90 0.50
N GLU A 377 -4.62 -17.16 1.61
CA GLU A 377 -3.54 -18.17 1.72
C GLU A 377 -4.05 -19.62 1.73
#